data_AF-J1GS52-F1
#
_entry.id   AF-J1GS52-F1
#
_cell.length_a   1.000
_cell.length_b   1.000
_cell.length_c   1.000
_cell.angle_alpha   90.00
_cell.angle_beta   90.00
_cell.angle_gamma   90.00
#
_symmetry.space_group_name_H-M   'P 1'
#
loop_
_entity.id
_entity.type
_entity.pdbx_description
1 polymer ?
#
loop_
_entity_poly.entity_id
_entity_poly.type
_entity_poly.pdbx_seq_one_letter_code
_entity_poly.pdbx_strand_id
1 'polypeptide(L)'
;MSGRDEWRALSGRQRKRITDAIYIRDAARCHLCHQLVRRRDASVDHVVPSSKGGPSTLDNLKLAHRRCNFAKGNRVPPLRPSAEVDGLAWFTDS
;
A
#
# COMPACT_ATOMS: atom_id res chain seq x y z
N MET A 1 22.38 0.38 -8.87
CA MET A 1 21.46 0.83 -9.94
C MET A 1 20.20 -0.04 -9.94
N SER A 2 19.12 0.32 -9.25
CA SER A 2 17.80 -0.31 -9.48
C SER A 2 16.66 0.65 -9.09
N GLY A 3 16.69 1.85 -9.68
CA GLY A 3 15.63 2.86 -9.54
C GLY A 3 14.53 2.75 -10.61
N ARG A 4 14.33 1.56 -11.22
CA ARG A 4 13.28 1.37 -12.22
C ARG A 4 12.05 0.76 -11.54
N ASP A 5 10.90 1.39 -11.74
CA ASP A 5 9.59 0.90 -11.35
C ASP A 5 9.30 -0.43 -12.07
N GLU A 6 9.76 -1.55 -11.51
CA GLU A 6 9.65 -2.88 -12.12
C GLU A 6 8.19 -3.23 -12.42
N TRP A 7 7.25 -2.73 -11.62
CA TRP A 7 5.81 -2.92 -11.84
C TRP A 7 5.35 -2.47 -13.24
N ARG A 8 5.91 -1.37 -13.77
CA ARG A 8 5.59 -0.88 -15.12
C ARG A 8 6.21 -1.73 -16.23
N ALA A 9 7.37 -2.33 -15.96
CA ALA A 9 8.05 -3.21 -16.92
C ALA A 9 7.35 -4.58 -17.06
N LEU A 10 6.55 -4.99 -16.07
CA LEU A 10 5.80 -6.24 -16.12
C LEU A 10 4.70 -6.22 -17.20
N SER A 11 4.51 -7.35 -17.86
CA SER A 11 3.34 -7.61 -18.71
C SER A 11 2.04 -7.62 -17.90
N GLY A 12 0.90 -7.41 -18.57
CA GLY A 12 -0.42 -7.47 -17.92
C GLY A 12 -0.69 -8.80 -17.21
N ARG A 13 -0.22 -9.92 -17.78
CA ARG A 13 -0.35 -11.27 -17.18
C ARG A 13 0.47 -11.39 -15.90
N GLN A 14 1.71 -10.86 -15.89
CA GLN A 14 2.55 -10.86 -14.69
C GLN A 14 1.94 -9.99 -13.59
N ARG A 15 1.50 -8.76 -13.92
CA ARG A 15 0.80 -7.89 -12.96
C ARG A 15 -0.42 -8.59 -12.38
N LYS A 16 -1.24 -9.26 -13.20
CA LYS A 16 -2.41 -10.00 -12.71
C LYS A 16 -2.03 -11.07 -11.68
N ARG A 17 -1.00 -11.88 -11.95
CA ARG A 17 -0.54 -12.91 -11.00
C ARG A 17 -0.10 -12.32 -9.66
N ILE A 18 0.63 -11.20 -9.68
CA ILE A 18 1.06 -10.52 -8.46
C ILE A 18 -0.13 -9.89 -7.74
N THR A 19 -1.06 -9.25 -8.46
CA THR A 19 -2.30 -8.72 -7.89
C THR A 19 -3.11 -9.82 -7.22
N ASP A 20 -3.21 -11.01 -7.83
CA ASP A 20 -3.92 -12.14 -7.24
C ASP A 20 -3.25 -12.63 -5.94
N ALA A 21 -1.92 -12.69 -5.90
CA ALA A 21 -1.15 -13.03 -4.70
C ALA A 21 -1.32 -11.99 -3.58
N ILE A 22 -1.20 -10.70 -3.91
CA ILE A 22 -1.41 -9.58 -2.97
C ILE A 22 -2.84 -9.61 -2.42
N TYR A 23 -3.84 -9.88 -3.27
CA TYR A 23 -5.23 -9.95 -2.85
C TYR A 23 -5.45 -11.04 -1.79
N ILE A 24 -4.84 -12.21 -1.97
CA ILE A 24 -4.94 -13.31 -1.01
C ILE A 24 -4.20 -12.95 0.28
N ARG A 25 -2.95 -12.46 0.17
CA ARG A 25 -2.13 -12.04 1.31
C ARG A 25 -2.83 -11.00 2.18
N ASP A 26 -3.44 -10.00 1.55
CA ASP A 26 -4.10 -8.88 2.24
C ASP A 26 -5.56 -9.21 2.63
N ALA A 27 -5.96 -10.48 2.57
CA ALA A 27 -7.29 -10.98 2.93
C ALA A 27 -8.44 -10.15 2.30
N ALA A 28 -8.29 -9.81 1.02
CA ALA A 28 -9.23 -8.98 0.27
C ALA A 28 -9.53 -7.60 0.92
N ARG A 29 -8.67 -7.08 1.80
CA ARG A 29 -8.90 -5.83 2.53
C ARG A 29 -8.07 -4.69 1.97
N CYS A 30 -8.72 -3.56 1.68
CA CYS A 30 -8.05 -2.36 1.23
C CYS A 30 -7.18 -1.78 2.35
N HIS A 31 -5.89 -1.55 2.12
CA HIS A 31 -5.03 -0.97 3.17
C HIS A 31 -5.30 0.52 3.46
N LEU A 32 -6.02 1.21 2.56
CA LEU A 32 -6.32 2.65 2.70
C LEU A 32 -7.60 2.91 3.51
N CYS A 33 -8.67 2.15 3.22
CA CYS A 33 -9.98 2.35 3.86
C CYS A 33 -10.43 1.16 4.72
N HIS A 34 -9.65 0.09 4.74
CA HIS A 34 -9.89 -1.13 5.53
C HIS A 34 -11.17 -1.90 5.17
N GLN A 35 -11.85 -1.55 4.07
CA GLN A 35 -13.03 -2.25 3.56
C GLN A 35 -12.66 -3.35 2.56
N LEU A 36 -13.57 -4.31 2.36
CA LEU A 36 -13.37 -5.40 1.40
C LEU A 36 -13.31 -4.90 -0.04
N VAL A 37 -12.37 -5.45 -0.81
CA VAL A 37 -12.12 -5.16 -2.21
C VAL A 37 -12.74 -6.27 -3.05
N ARG A 38 -13.65 -5.94 -3.95
CA ARG A 38 -14.15 -6.92 -4.94
C ARG A 38 -13.04 -7.20 -5.96
N ARG A 39 -12.95 -8.44 -6.45
CA ARG A 39 -11.91 -8.84 -7.43
C ARG A 39 -11.79 -7.91 -8.63
N ARG A 40 -12.91 -7.44 -9.20
CA ARG A 40 -12.94 -6.50 -10.33
C ARG A 40 -12.40 -5.10 -10.01
N ASP A 41 -12.44 -4.71 -8.74
CA ASP A 41 -12.06 -3.39 -8.25
C ASP A 41 -10.65 -3.40 -7.63
N ALA A 42 -9.98 -4.57 -7.63
CA ALA A 42 -8.66 -4.75 -7.06
C ALA A 42 -7.60 -4.01 -7.87
N SER A 43 -6.82 -3.20 -7.16
CA SER A 43 -5.59 -2.58 -7.66
C SER A 43 -4.47 -2.77 -6.64
N VAL A 44 -3.24 -2.61 -7.12
CA VAL A 44 -2.04 -2.61 -6.28
C VAL A 44 -1.61 -1.17 -6.09
N ASP A 45 -1.54 -0.72 -4.84
CA ASP A 45 -1.02 0.58 -4.44
C ASP A 45 0.45 0.45 -4.06
N HIS A 46 1.27 1.39 -4.53
CA HIS A 46 2.61 1.62 -4.00
C HIS A 46 2.49 2.57 -2.79
N VAL A 47 2.71 2.04 -1.59
CA VAL A 47 2.59 2.82 -0.33
C VAL A 47 3.43 4.09 -0.41
N VAL A 48 4.70 3.94 -0.76
CA VAL A 48 5.55 5.00 -1.30
C VAL A 48 5.41 4.96 -2.83
N PRO A 49 4.85 5.98 -3.48
CA PRO A 49 4.66 5.99 -4.93
C PRO A 49 5.96 5.80 -5.70
N SER A 50 5.92 5.09 -6.82
CA SER A 50 7.10 4.90 -7.66
C SER A 50 7.68 6.20 -8.20
N SER A 51 6.84 7.21 -8.45
CA SER A 51 7.26 8.57 -8.81
C SER A 51 8.08 9.29 -7.73
N LYS A 52 8.03 8.79 -6.49
CA LYS A 52 8.84 9.25 -5.35
C LYS A 52 9.95 8.27 -4.98
N GLY A 53 10.30 7.35 -5.90
CA GLY A 53 11.36 6.37 -5.70
C GLY A 53 10.95 5.14 -4.89
N GLY A 54 9.65 4.94 -4.62
CA GLY A 54 9.19 3.76 -3.90
C GLY A 54 9.44 2.47 -4.70
N PRO A 55 10.00 1.42 -4.07
CA PRO A 55 10.36 0.19 -4.77
C PRO A 55 9.12 -0.67 -5.08
N SER A 56 9.20 -1.57 -6.06
CA SER A 56 8.13 -2.53 -6.35
C SER A 56 8.26 -3.83 -5.55
N THR A 57 8.65 -3.73 -4.27
CA THR A 57 8.75 -4.87 -3.35
C THR A 57 7.38 -5.21 -2.76
N LEU A 58 7.18 -6.47 -2.35
CA LEU A 58 5.92 -6.90 -1.74
C LEU A 58 5.53 -6.06 -0.51
N ASP A 59 6.49 -5.52 0.24
CA ASP A 59 6.20 -4.67 1.41
C ASP A 59 5.65 -3.31 1.03
N ASN A 60 6.11 -2.74 -0.09
CA ASN A 60 5.63 -1.46 -0.61
C ASN A 60 4.37 -1.61 -1.48
N LEU A 61 4.03 -2.83 -1.92
CA LEU A 61 2.83 -3.12 -2.71
C LEU A 61 1.69 -3.62 -1.82
N LYS A 62 0.57 -2.91 -1.78
CA LYS A 62 -0.62 -3.25 -0.96
C LYS A 62 -1.88 -3.31 -1.79
N LEU A 63 -2.86 -4.11 -1.36
CA LEU A 63 -4.17 -4.19 -2.00
C LEU A 63 -4.98 -2.93 -1.70
N ALA A 64 -5.50 -2.29 -2.75
CA ALA A 64 -6.43 -1.18 -2.63
C ALA A 64 -7.61 -1.33 -3.60
N HIS A 65 -8.70 -0.61 -3.35
CA HIS A 65 -9.68 -0.34 -4.40
C HIS A 65 -9.06 0.57 -5.46
N ARG A 66 -9.42 0.39 -6.74
CA ARG A 66 -9.12 1.36 -7.81
C ARG A 66 -9.43 2.80 -7.41
N ARG A 67 -10.61 3.05 -6.82
CA ARG A 67 -11.04 4.38 -6.38
C ARG A 67 -10.17 4.96 -5.26
N CYS A 68 -9.80 4.14 -4.27
CA CYS A 68 -9.02 4.58 -3.11
C CYS A 68 -7.59 4.88 -3.53
N ASN A 69 -7.00 3.99 -4.33
CA ASN A 69 -5.67 4.18 -4.91
C ASN A 69 -5.63 5.46 -5.78
N PHE A 70 -6.61 5.64 -6.68
CA PHE A 70 -6.73 6.86 -7.48
C PHE A 70 -6.85 8.12 -6.63
N ALA A 71 -7.70 8.10 -5.59
CA ALA A 71 -7.85 9.21 -4.67
C ALA A 71 -6.56 9.52 -3.91
N LYS A 72 -5.78 8.51 -3.49
CA LYS A 72 -4.46 8.71 -2.85
C LYS A 72 -3.48 9.42 -3.79
N GLY A 73 -3.40 8.97 -5.05
CA GLY A 73 -2.47 9.52 -6.03
C GLY A 73 -1.01 9.35 -5.62
N ASN A 74 -0.19 10.41 -5.77
CA ASN A 74 1.23 10.41 -5.40
C ASN A 74 1.49 10.84 -3.94
N ARG A 75 0.45 10.89 -3.09
CA ARG A 75 0.62 11.21 -1.68
C ARG A 75 1.26 10.04 -0.96
N VAL A 76 2.26 10.32 -0.14
CA VAL A 76 2.83 9.35 0.80
C VAL A 76 2.03 9.55 2.09
N PRO A 77 1.41 8.51 2.66
CA PRO A 77 0.78 8.64 3.96
C PRO A 77 1.82 9.12 4.97
N PRO A 78 1.48 10.00 5.93
CA PRO A 78 2.43 10.41 6.95
C PRO A 78 2.98 9.17 7.64
N LEU A 79 4.29 9.13 7.89
CA LEU A 79 4.87 8.14 8.78
C LEU A 79 4.11 8.28 10.09
N ARG A 80 3.25 7.30 10.41
CA ARG A 80 2.76 7.16 11.77
C ARG A 80 4.00 6.70 12.54
N PRO A 81 4.55 7.47 13.49
CA PRO A 81 5.47 6.87 14.43
C PRO A 81 4.74 5.65 14.99
N SER A 82 5.42 4.50 15.03
CA SER A 82 4.99 3.38 15.85
C SER A 82 4.54 3.99 17.17
N ALA A 83 3.28 3.80 17.54
CA ALA A 83 2.78 4.35 18.79
C ALA A 83 3.53 3.63 19.93
N GLU A 84 4.71 4.13 20.29
CA GLU A 84 5.24 4.01 21.64
C GLU A 84 4.30 4.85 22.50
N VAL A 85 3.14 4.28 22.78
CA VAL A 85 2.37 4.65 23.95
C VAL A 85 3.11 4.07 25.15
N ASP A 86 4.25 4.66 25.48
CA ASP A 86 4.77 4.54 26.83
C ASP A 86 3.68 5.12 27.72
N GLY A 87 3.00 4.27 28.48
CA GLY A 87 1.83 4.58 29.31
C GLY A 87 2.04 5.67 30.38
N LEU A 88 3.17 6.34 30.35
CA LEU A 88 3.57 7.48 31.17
C LEU A 88 2.93 8.80 30.72
N ALA A 89 2.48 8.91 29.46
CA ALA A 89 1.89 10.16 28.94
C ALA A 89 0.57 10.58 29.63
N TRP A 90 -0.09 9.67 30.36
CA TRP A 90 -1.33 9.96 31.10
C TRP A 90 -1.08 10.58 32.49
N PHE A 91 0.17 10.57 32.99
CA PHE A 91 0.47 10.91 34.39
C PHE A 91 1.31 12.18 34.60
N THR A 92 1.73 12.88 33.53
CA THR A 92 2.69 14.00 33.64
C THR A 92 2.08 15.41 33.51
N ASP A 93 0.75 15.54 33.48
CA ASP A 93 0.09 16.84 33.60
C ASP A 93 -0.45 16.97 35.04
N SER A 94 0.36 17.57 35.93
CA SER A 94 0.02 17.95 37.30
C SER A 94 0.76 19.22 37.67
#